data_AF-A0A0D1ZWS6-F1
#
_entry.id   AF-A0A0D1ZWS6-F1
#
_cell.length_a   1.000
_cell.length_b   1.000
_cell.length_c   1.000
_cell.angle_alpha   90.00
_cell.angle_beta   90.00
_cell.angle_gamma   90.00
#
_symmetry.space_group_name_H-M   'P 1'
#
loop_
_entity.id
_entity.type
_entity.pdbx_description
1 polymer ?
#
loop_
_entity_poly.entity_id
_entity_poly.type
_entity_poly.pdbx_seq_one_letter_code
_entity_poly.pdbx_strand_id
1 'polypeptide(L)' 'MLTATESGAIVFLPVPAFYNCPASIDDTVNQSVRELLDMFGVDTGNVERWTGLSWLGYGQLKPDTTI' A
#
# COMPACT_ATOMS: atom_id res chain seq x y z
N MET A 1 -7.66 21.09 1.93
CA MET A 1 -6.75 20.02 1.48
C MET A 1 -5.82 20.53 0.38
N LEU A 2 -6.32 21.04 -0.75
CA LEU A 2 -5.48 21.59 -1.85
C LEU A 2 -4.38 22.57 -1.38
N THR A 3 -4.76 23.63 -0.67
CA THR A 3 -3.81 24.65 -0.19
C THR A 3 -2.75 24.10 0.77
N ALA A 4 -3.09 23.08 1.56
CA ALA A 4 -2.14 22.42 2.46
C ALA A 4 -1.15 21.58 1.67
N THR A 5 -1.61 20.85 0.65
CA THR A 5 -0.76 20.10 -0.26
C THR A 5 0.19 21.01 -1.04
N GLU A 6 -0.29 22.16 -1.54
CA GLU A 6 0.54 23.17 -2.20
C GLU A 6 1.60 23.78 -1.25
N SER A 7 1.32 23.81 0.05
CA SER A 7 2.25 24.28 1.09
C SER A 7 3.22 23.20 1.57
N GLY A 8 3.22 22.01 0.96
CA GLY A 8 4.14 20.90 1.26
C GLY A 8 3.61 19.89 2.28
N ALA A 9 2.34 19.98 2.71
CA ALA A 9 1.75 18.96 3.56
C ALA A 9 1.36 17.70 2.76
N ILE A 10 1.55 16.53 3.34
CA ILE A 10 1.04 15.26 2.78
C ILE A 10 -0.35 15.02 3.36
N VAL A 11 -1.36 14.96 2.49
CA VAL A 11 -2.74 14.66 2.90
C VAL A 11 -2.97 13.16 2.69
N PHE A 12 -2.96 12.40 3.80
CA PHE A 12 -3.29 10.98 3.79
C PHE A 12 -4.77 10.77 4.15
N LEU A 13 -5.49 10.05 3.30
CA LEU A 13 -6.85 9.58 3.59
C LEU A 13 -6.75 8.11 3.96
N PRO A 14 -7.16 7.70 5.19
CA PRO A 14 -7.11 6.31 5.63
C PRO A 14 -8.25 5.51 4.96
N VAL A 15 -8.11 5.25 3.66
CA VAL A 15 -9.05 4.47 2.88
C VAL A 15 -8.60 3.00 2.90
N PRO A 16 -9.47 2.06 3.35
CA PRO A 16 -9.18 0.64 3.34
C PRO A 16 -8.79 0.11 1.95
N ALA A 17 -7.68 -0.63 1.88
CA ALA A 17 -7.19 -1.21 0.64
C ALA A 17 -7.60 -2.68 0.53
N PHE A 18 -8.84 -2.94 0.09
CA PHE A 18 -9.42 -4.29 0.05
C PHE A 18 -8.79 -5.28 -0.94
N TYR A 19 -7.83 -4.86 -1.77
CA TYR A 19 -7.18 -5.77 -2.73
C TYR A 19 -6.32 -6.83 -2.04
N ASN A 20 -5.95 -6.64 -0.77
CA ASN A 20 -5.24 -7.63 0.03
C ASN A 20 -6.18 -8.57 0.81
N CYS A 21 -7.49 -8.49 0.57
CA CYS A 21 -8.50 -9.35 1.21
C CYS A 21 -8.33 -9.44 2.75
N PRO A 22 -8.44 -8.31 3.48
CA PRO A 22 -8.20 -8.30 4.91
C PRO A 22 -9.24 -9.18 5.63
N ALA A 23 -8.80 -9.97 6.61
CA ALA A 23 -9.67 -10.87 7.36
C ALA A 23 -10.40 -10.16 8.51
N SER A 24 -9.88 -9.01 8.93
CA SER A 24 -10.38 -8.24 10.07
C SER A 24 -10.25 -6.73 9.86
N ILE A 25 -10.92 -5.95 10.72
CA ILE A 25 -10.76 -4.49 10.78
C ILE A 25 -9.32 -4.13 11.19
N ASP A 26 -8.71 -4.93 12.05
CA ASP A 26 -7.33 -4.71 12.52
C ASP A 26 -6.33 -4.77 11.36
N ASP A 27 -6.52 -5.71 10.41
CA ASP A 27 -5.67 -5.81 9.21
C ASP A 27 -5.71 -4.54 8.36
N THR A 28 -6.90 -3.95 8.23
CA THR A 28 -7.10 -2.70 7.49
C THR A 28 -6.43 -1.53 8.19
N VAL A 29 -6.58 -1.43 9.52
CA VAL A 29 -5.97 -0.37 10.33
C VAL A 29 -4.44 -0.48 10.28
N ASN A 30 -3.90 -1.69 10.45
CA ASN A 30 -2.46 -1.97 10.39
C ASN A 30 -1.87 -1.59 9.04
N GLN A 31 -2.57 -1.86 7.93
CA GLN A 31 -2.15 -1.42 6.61
C GLN A 31 -2.09 0.11 6.50
N SER A 32 -3.13 0.83 6.93
CA SER A 32 -3.15 2.30 6.86
C SER A 32 -2.08 2.95 7.74
N VAL A 33 -1.83 2.41 8.94
CA VAL A 33 -0.76 2.91 9.83
C VAL A 33 0.61 2.69 9.20
N ARG A 34 0.82 1.57 8.52
CA ARG A 34 2.07 1.32 7.80
C ARG A 34 2.27 2.29 6.64
N GLU A 35 1.27 2.51 5.79
CA GLU A 35 1.39 3.46 4.69
C GLU A 35 1.76 4.86 5.20
N LEU A 36 1.20 5.26 6.34
CA LEU A 36 1.56 6.50 7.01
C LEU A 36 3.01 6.49 7.53
N LEU A 37 3.49 5.38 8.11
CA LEU A 37 4.86 5.25 8.60
C LEU A 37 5.90 5.15 7.46
N ASP A 38 5.54 4.57 6.31
CA ASP A 38 6.38 4.49 5.11
C ASP A 38 6.69 5.90 4.56
N MET A 39 5.74 6.85 4.69
CA MET A 39 5.97 8.27 4.34
C MET A 39 7.05 8.94 5.18
N PHE A 40 7.29 8.44 6.40
CA PHE A 40 8.36 8.93 7.28
C PHE A 40 9.65 8.10 7.19
N GLY A 41 9.70 7.10 6.29
CA GLY A 41 10.85 6.21 6.14
C GLY A 41 11.01 5.21 7.29
N VAL A 42 9.93 4.93 8.04
CA VAL A 42 9.94 3.96 9.15
C VAL A 42 9.52 2.60 8.61
N ASP A 43 10.43 1.62 8.63
CA ASP A 43 10.10 0.25 8.26
C ASP A 43 9.37 -0.46 9.41
N THR A 44 8.11 -0.82 9.17
CA THR A 44 7.25 -1.53 10.13
C THR A 44 7.30 -3.05 9.97
N GLY A 45 8.15 -3.57 9.08
CA GLY A 45 8.27 -5.00 8.83
C GLY A 45 7.10 -5.59 8.00
N ASN A 46 6.71 -6.81 8.36
CA ASN A 46 6.12 -7.80 7.44
C ASN A 46 4.60 -7.65 7.25
N VAL A 47 4.14 -6.49 6.80
CA VAL A 47 2.80 -6.37 6.20
C VAL A 47 2.95 -6.60 4.69
N GLU A 48 2.03 -7.37 4.12
CA GLU A 48 2.07 -7.78 2.72
C GLU A 48 2.07 -6.55 1.80
N ARG A 49 3.20 -6.28 1.13
CA ARG A 49 3.24 -5.28 0.06
C ARG A 49 2.57 -5.86 -1.17
N TRP A 50 1.96 -4.99 -1.97
CA TRP A 50 1.48 -5.40 -3.27
C TRP A 50 2.62 -5.99 -4.12
N THR A 51 2.49 -7.26 -4.51
CA THR A 51 3.46 -7.98 -5.36
C THR A 51 2.87 -8.36 -6.72
N GLY A 52 1.72 -7.76 -7.09
CA GLY A 52 0.96 -8.11 -8.29
C GLY A 52 -0.11 -9.17 -8.02
N LEU A 53 -0.84 -9.55 -9.07
CA LEU A 53 -1.88 -10.59 -9.02
C LEU A 53 -1.26 -11.99 -9.05
N SER A 54 -0.36 -12.28 -8.09
CA SER A 54 0.35 -13.56 -8.01
C SER A 54 -0.61 -14.76 -7.97
N TRP A 55 -1.77 -14.58 -7.35
CA TRP A 55 -2.85 -15.56 -7.24
C TRP A 55 -3.55 -15.90 -8.58
N LEU A 56 -3.46 -15.04 -9.59
CA LEU A 56 -3.99 -15.31 -10.93
C LEU A 56 -3.02 -16.10 -11.82
N GLY A 57 -1.87 -16.55 -11.28
CA GLY A 57 -0.83 -17.22 -12.08
C GLY A 57 0.02 -16.28 -12.93
N TYR A 58 -0.22 -14.95 -12.87
CA TYR A 58 0.61 -13.93 -13.52
C TYR A 58 1.87 -13.56 -12.72
N GLY A 59 2.05 -14.11 -11.51
CA GLY A 59 3.15 -13.81 -10.58
C GLY A 59 4.55 -14.31 -10.99
N GLN A 60 4.73 -14.73 -12.25
CA GLN A 60 6.02 -15.14 -12.83
C GLN A 60 6.35 -14.40 -14.13
N LEU A 61 5.63 -13.33 -14.49
CA LEU A 61 6.08 -12.46 -15.57
C LEU A 61 7.28 -11.64 -15.06
N LYS A 62 8.48 -12.17 -15.33
CA LYS A 62 9.75 -11.46 -15.17
C LYS A 62 9.71 -10.15 -15.96
N PRO A 63 10.43 -9.11 -15.51
CA PRO A 63 10.40 -7.78 -16.12
C PRO A 63 10.98 -7.69 -17.56
N ASP A 64 11.27 -8.80 -18.24
CA ASP A 64 11.91 -8.82 -19.58
C ASP A 64 11.01 -9.30 -20.73
N THR A 65 9.71 -9.52 -20.51
CA THR A 65 8.81 -9.83 -21.63
C THR A 65 8.24 -8.54 -22.24
N THR A 66 9.00 -7.97 -23.16
CA THR A 66 8.55 -6.94 -24.10
C THR A 66 7.48 -7.52 -25.03
N ILE A 67 6.34 -6.83 -25.14
CA ILE A 67 5.38 -7.01 -26.25
C ILE A 67 5.95 -6.28 -27.47
#